data_AF-A0A0S8GSX0-F1
#
_entry.id   AF-A0A0S8GSX0-F1
#
_cell.length_a   1.000
_cell.length_b   1.000
_cell.length_c   1.000
_cell.angle_alpha   90.00
_cell.angle_beta   90.00
_cell.angle_gamma   90.00
#
_symmetry.space_group_name_H-M   'P 1'
#
loop_
_entity.id
_entity.type
_entity.pdbx_description
1 polymer ?
#
loop_
_entity_poly.entity_id
_entity_poly.type
_entity_poly.pdbx_seq_one_letter_code
_entity_poly.pdbx_strand_id
1 'polypeptide(L)'
;MDPNLVKDVIKPTPVEVPVPSEKEKPSADRLGPRQYCWGTGRRKKSVARVRIRPGTGKININNRQIDEYFPNQRDRNDVRAPLQKTQA
;
A
#
# COMPACT_ATOMS: atom_id res chain seq x y z
N MET A 1 -57.28 19.62 21.83
CA MET A 1 -57.17 19.98 20.40
C MET A 1 -55.74 20.42 20.20
N ASP A 2 -54.95 19.44 19.76
CA ASP A 2 -53.53 19.19 20.05
C ASP A 2 -52.62 19.96 19.05
N PRO A 3 -51.30 19.69 18.87
CA PRO A 3 -50.38 18.74 19.54
C PRO A 3 -48.92 19.29 19.68
N ASN A 4 -48.00 18.40 20.11
CA ASN A 4 -46.52 18.44 19.99
C ASN A 4 -45.77 18.92 21.25
N LEU A 5 -45.23 18.04 22.11
CA LEU A 5 -44.26 16.95 21.85
C LEU A 5 -43.10 17.54 21.02
N VAL A 6 -41.89 17.69 21.52
CA VAL A 6 -40.97 16.60 21.88
C VAL A 6 -39.86 17.20 22.76
N LYS A 7 -39.40 16.38 23.70
CA LYS A 7 -38.22 16.56 24.52
C LYS A 7 -36.98 16.53 23.62
N ASP A 8 -36.35 17.66 23.36
CA ASP A 8 -35.02 17.65 22.77
C ASP A 8 -33.98 17.48 23.89
N VAL A 9 -33.79 16.20 24.22
CA VAL A 9 -32.55 15.65 24.75
C VAL A 9 -31.40 16.28 23.98
N ILE A 10 -30.66 17.15 24.66
CA ILE A 10 -29.38 17.67 24.20
C ILE A 10 -28.49 16.44 23.96
N LYS A 11 -28.36 16.05 22.70
CA LYS A 11 -27.34 15.09 22.29
C LYS A 11 -26.01 15.81 22.49
N PRO A 12 -25.11 15.34 23.36
CA PRO A 12 -23.75 15.84 23.33
C PRO A 12 -23.21 15.49 21.94
N THR A 13 -22.91 16.51 21.15
CA THR A 13 -22.11 16.35 19.94
C THR A 13 -20.80 15.69 20.35
N PRO A 14 -20.44 14.54 19.79
CA PRO A 14 -19.09 14.04 19.91
C PRO A 14 -18.23 15.04 19.15
N VAL A 15 -17.53 15.90 19.88
CA VAL A 15 -16.43 16.67 19.33
C VAL A 15 -15.36 15.64 19.01
N GLU A 16 -15.35 15.13 17.78
CA GLU A 16 -14.23 14.38 17.26
C GLU A 16 -13.03 15.31 17.28
N VAL A 17 -12.22 15.18 18.33
CA VAL A 17 -10.88 15.75 18.39
C VAL A 17 -10.13 15.13 17.20
N PRO A 18 -9.75 15.91 16.17
CA PRO A 18 -8.91 15.35 15.13
C PRO A 18 -7.55 15.15 15.77
N VAL A 19 -7.21 13.90 16.07
CA VAL A 19 -5.86 13.50 16.50
C VAL A 19 -4.90 13.89 15.37
N PRO A 20 -4.03 14.91 15.54
CA PRO A 20 -3.09 15.30 14.51
C PRO A 20 -1.81 14.48 14.63
N SER A 21 -1.27 14.10 13.48
CA SER A 21 0.14 13.70 13.24
C SER A 21 0.55 12.25 13.52
N GLU A 22 -0.01 11.31 12.74
CA GLU A 22 0.76 10.14 12.34
C GLU A 22 1.67 10.55 11.17
N LYS A 23 2.97 10.46 11.39
CA LYS A 23 4.04 11.00 10.53
C LYS A 23 3.85 10.56 9.08
N GLU A 24 3.62 11.54 8.20
CA GLU A 24 3.63 11.35 6.76
C GLU A 24 4.98 10.79 6.33
N LYS A 25 4.94 9.56 5.83
CA LYS A 25 6.08 8.86 5.24
C LYS A 25 6.51 9.63 3.98
N PRO A 26 7.83 9.76 3.73
CA PRO A 26 8.34 10.74 2.78
C PRO A 26 7.78 10.48 1.37
N SER A 27 7.25 11.55 0.80
CA SER A 27 6.52 11.66 -0.47
C SER A 27 7.17 10.92 -1.65
N ALA A 28 6.71 9.69 -1.94
CA ALA A 28 6.87 9.07 -3.26
C ALA A 28 5.89 9.65 -4.30
N ASP A 29 4.92 10.46 -3.85
CA ASP A 29 3.79 10.96 -4.64
C ASP A 29 4.05 12.27 -5.38
N ARG A 30 5.29 12.79 -5.35
CA ARG A 30 5.63 14.04 -6.07
C ARG A 30 5.73 13.85 -7.59
N LEU A 31 5.74 12.60 -8.03
CA LEU A 31 5.76 12.21 -9.44
C LEU A 31 4.37 11.67 -9.75
N GLY A 32 3.61 12.33 -10.63
CA GLY A 32 2.17 12.06 -10.85
C GLY A 32 1.81 10.58 -11.09
N PRO A 33 0.51 10.23 -11.22
CA PRO A 33 -0.03 8.85 -11.16
C PRO A 33 0.54 7.85 -12.19
N ARG A 34 1.44 8.29 -13.06
CA ARG A 34 2.14 7.52 -14.08
C ARG A 34 3.65 7.34 -13.83
N GLN A 35 4.19 7.74 -12.69
CA GLN A 35 5.62 7.54 -12.46
C GLN A 35 5.91 6.11 -11.99
N TYR A 36 6.77 5.40 -12.73
CA TYR A 36 7.39 4.17 -12.29
C TYR A 36 8.74 4.49 -11.65
N CYS A 37 9.03 3.93 -10.47
CA CYS A 37 10.41 3.79 -10.03
C CYS A 37 11.02 2.55 -10.70
N TRP A 38 12.18 2.75 -11.33
CA TRP A 38 12.88 1.71 -12.06
C TRP A 38 14.00 1.15 -11.20
N GLY A 39 14.15 -0.17 -11.24
CA GLY A 39 15.25 -0.87 -10.59
C GLY A 39 15.80 -1.96 -11.51
N THR A 40 17.09 -2.21 -11.42
CA THR A 40 17.74 -3.35 -12.08
C THR A 40 18.46 -4.20 -11.06
N GLY A 41 18.17 -5.50 -11.03
CA GLY A 41 18.85 -6.47 -10.18
C GLY A 41 19.67 -7.45 -11.02
N ARG A 42 20.81 -7.91 -10.49
CA ARG A 42 21.64 -8.95 -11.10
C ARG A 42 22.09 -9.96 -10.05
N ARG A 43 22.00 -11.25 -10.36
CA ARG A 43 22.55 -12.34 -9.52
C ARG A 43 23.05 -13.47 -10.42
N LYS A 44 24.32 -13.84 -10.27
CA LYS A 44 25.00 -14.83 -11.14
C LYS A 44 24.84 -14.42 -12.62
N LYS A 45 24.19 -15.25 -13.44
CA LYS A 45 23.90 -14.97 -14.85
C LYS A 45 22.52 -14.30 -15.08
N SER A 46 21.71 -14.14 -14.04
CA SER A 46 20.35 -13.63 -14.14
C SER A 46 20.30 -12.11 -14.02
N VAL A 47 19.51 -11.46 -14.87
CA VAL A 47 19.27 -10.00 -14.89
C VAL A 47 17.77 -9.74 -14.83
N ALA A 48 17.33 -8.88 -13.91
CA ALA A 48 15.93 -8.51 -13.73
C ALA A 48 15.75 -7.00 -13.84
N ARG A 49 14.79 -6.56 -14.66
CA ARG A 49 14.35 -5.15 -14.77
C ARG A 49 12.99 -5.01 -14.11
N VAL A 50 12.93 -4.23 -13.04
CA VAL A 50 11.74 -4.08 -12.20
C VAL A 50 11.20 -2.66 -12.32
N ARG A 51 9.88 -2.56 -12.38
CA ARG A 51 9.13 -1.31 -12.33
C ARG A 51 8.22 -1.39 -11.10
N ILE A 52 8.39 -0.45 -10.18
CA ILE A 52 7.60 -0.37 -8.96
C ILE A 52 6.71 0.87 -9.04
N ARG A 53 5.49 0.75 -8.52
CA ARG A 53 4.57 1.87 -8.29
C ARG A 53 3.88 1.69 -6.94
N PRO A 54 3.48 2.78 -6.28
CA PRO A 54 2.54 2.69 -5.17
C PRO A 54 1.22 2.10 -5.68
N GLY A 55 0.68 1.10 -4.98
CA GLY A 55 -0.54 0.40 -5.40
C GLY A 55 -0.79 -0.90 -4.64
N THR A 56 -1.66 -1.75 -5.20
CA THR A 56 -2.27 -2.94 -4.57
C THR A 56 -1.31 -4.11 -4.30
N GLY A 57 0.02 -3.93 -4.44
CA GLY A 57 1.01 -4.97 -4.13
C GLY A 57 1.01 -6.19 -5.06
N LYS A 58 0.41 -6.10 -6.25
CA LYS A 58 0.41 -7.19 -7.25
C LYS A 58 1.80 -7.33 -7.88
N ILE A 59 2.36 -8.54 -7.86
CA ILE A 59 3.69 -8.85 -8.42
C ILE A 59 3.52 -9.80 -9.61
N ASN A 60 3.85 -9.31 -10.80
CA ASN A 60 3.87 -10.10 -12.03
C ASN A 60 5.29 -10.14 -12.60
N ILE A 61 5.74 -11.31 -13.05
CA ILE A 61 7.08 -11.55 -13.60
C ILE A 61 6.93 -12.11 -15.01
N ASN A 62 7.44 -11.41 -16.02
CA ASN A 62 7.34 -11.84 -17.43
C ASN A 62 5.91 -12.24 -17.86
N ASN A 63 4.92 -11.44 -17.43
CA ASN A 63 3.48 -11.67 -17.67
C ASN A 63 2.87 -12.91 -16.98
N ARG A 64 3.59 -13.55 -16.06
CA ARG A 64 3.12 -14.66 -15.24
C ARG A 64 2.99 -14.24 -13.77
N GLN A 65 2.12 -14.93 -13.03
CA GLN A 65 2.03 -14.71 -11.59
C GLN A 65 3.25 -15.28 -10.87
N ILE A 66 3.54 -14.74 -9.68
CA ILE A 66 4.69 -15.15 -8.87
C ILE A 66 4.68 -16.65 -8.55
N ASP A 67 3.50 -17.22 -8.29
CA ASP A 67 3.34 -18.62 -7.92
C ASP A 67 3.61 -19.58 -9.09
N GLU A 68 3.32 -19.14 -10.32
CA GLU A 68 3.57 -19.89 -11.54
C GLU A 68 5.04 -19.78 -11.99
N TYR A 69 5.65 -18.60 -11.83
CA TYR A 69 7.03 -18.36 -12.25
C TYR A 69 8.05 -19.03 -11.30
N PHE A 70 7.81 -18.97 -9.99
CA PHE A 70 8.64 -19.62 -8.98
C PHE A 70 7.86 -20.76 -8.32
N PRO A 71 8.12 -22.03 -8.68
CA PRO A 71 7.42 -23.17 -8.05
C PRO A 71 7.86 -23.38 -6.59
N ASN A 72 9.09 -22.99 -6.25
CA ASN A 72 9.63 -23.16 -4.90
C ASN A 72 9.15 -22.06 -3.96
N GLN A 73 8.70 -22.44 -2.76
CA GLN A 73 8.26 -21.49 -1.73
C GLN A 73 9.40 -20.57 -1.24
N ARG A 74 10.63 -21.08 -1.21
CA ARG A 74 11.81 -20.30 -0.78
C ARG A 74 12.03 -19.08 -1.67
N ASP A 75 11.98 -19.28 -2.98
CA ASP A 75 12.20 -18.21 -3.96
C ASP A 75 11.08 -17.15 -3.87
N ARG A 76 9.83 -17.57 -3.61
CA ARG A 76 8.70 -16.66 -3.36
C ARG A 76 8.92 -15.79 -2.11
N ASN A 77 9.42 -16.39 -1.04
CA ASN A 77 9.70 -15.68 0.20
C ASN A 77 10.85 -14.65 0.01
N ASP A 78 11.91 -15.04 -0.70
CA ASP A 78 13.05 -14.17 -0.98
C ASP A 78 12.64 -12.92 -1.78
N VAL A 79 11.70 -13.04 -2.72
CA VAL A 79 11.16 -11.90 -3.50
C VAL A 79 10.33 -10.95 -2.62
N ARG A 80 9.62 -11.47 -1.61
CA ARG A 80 8.76 -10.65 -0.72
C ARG A 80 9.51 -10.03 0.45
N ALA A 81 10.61 -10.65 0.90
CA ALA A 81 11.43 -10.19 2.02
C ALA A 81 11.84 -8.70 1.98
N PRO A 82 12.32 -8.11 0.86
CA PRO A 82 12.71 -6.70 0.86
C PRO A 82 11.54 -5.74 1.07
N LEU A 83 10.34 -6.11 0.59
CA LEU A 83 9.14 -5.30 0.75
C LEU A 83 8.59 -5.38 2.18
N GLN A 84 8.72 -6.54 2.84
CA GLN A 84 8.34 -6.70 4.25
C GLN A 84 9.27 -5.94 5.19
N LYS A 85 10.58 -5.95 4.90
CA LYS A 85 11.59 -5.31 5.75
C LYS A 85 11.55 -3.77 5.65
N THR A 86 11.03 -3.25 4.54
CA THR A 86 10.95 -1.81 4.28
C THR A 86 9.51 -1.37 4.45
N GLN A 87 9.05 -1.21 5.69
CA GLN A 87 7.79 -0.50 5.98
C GLN A 87 8.04 1.00 5.79
N ALA A 88 8.04 1.42 4.52
CA ALA A 88 8.01 2.82 4.15
C ALA A 88 6.66 3.42 4.43
#